data_AF-A0A938NJZ7-F1
#
_entry.id   AF-A0A938NJZ7-F1
#
_cell.length_a   1.000
_cell.length_b   1.000
_cell.length_c   1.000
_cell.angle_alpha   90.00
_cell.angle_beta   90.00
_cell.angle_gamma   90.00
#
_symmetry.space_group_name_H-M   'P 1'
#
loop_
_entity.id
_entity.type
_entity.pdbx_description
1 polymer ?
#
loop_
_entity_poly.entity_id
_entity_poly.type
_entity_poly.pdbx_seq_one_letter_code
_entity_poly.pdbx_strand_id
1 'polypeptide(L)'
;MKEILDLGLRLALICAVAALLLSQVDAQTREPIRQAMLRERMAAVAAVMPPFDNLPDADRVDLSDAAGERSYWRGYRGEAPAGVAFKALTKSGYSGEIELMLGLDAEGKVSGLRILRHAETPGLGAKYADPAP
;
A
#
# COMPACT_ATOMS: atom_id res chain seq x y z
N MET A 1 -29.01 -29.25 -29.62
CA MET A 1 -28.41 -27.94 -29.96
C MET A 1 -29.21 -26.76 -29.38
N LYS A 2 -30.53 -26.68 -29.58
CA LYS A 2 -31.36 -25.59 -29.01
C LYS A 2 -31.30 -25.50 -27.47
N GLU A 3 -31.36 -26.63 -26.77
CA GLU A 3 -31.24 -26.68 -25.29
C GLU A 3 -29.90 -26.16 -24.77
N ILE A 4 -28.79 -26.51 -25.44
CA ILE A 4 -27.45 -26.05 -25.07
C ILE A 4 -27.33 -24.53 -25.31
N LEU A 5 -27.91 -24.04 -26.40
CA LEU A 5 -27.93 -22.62 -26.73
C LEU A 5 -28.79 -21.82 -25.73
N ASP A 6 -29.94 -22.35 -25.31
CA ASP A 6 -30.81 -21.72 -24.31
C ASP A 6 -30.13 -21.65 -22.92
N LEU A 7 -29.50 -22.75 -22.47
CA LEU A 7 -28.71 -22.74 -21.23
C LEU A 7 -27.55 -21.74 -21.29
N GLY A 8 -26.83 -21.71 -22.40
CA GLY A 8 -25.73 -20.77 -22.62
C GLY A 8 -26.19 -19.31 -22.61
N LEU A 9 -27.34 -19.01 -23.24
CA LEU A 9 -27.89 -17.65 -23.28
C LEU A 9 -28.33 -17.18 -21.88
N ARG A 10 -28.97 -18.05 -21.10
CA ARG A 10 -29.40 -17.75 -19.72
C ARG A 10 -28.19 -17.49 -18.81
N LEU A 11 -27.15 -18.31 -18.91
CA LEU A 11 -25.92 -18.09 -18.15
C LEU A 11 -25.23 -16.79 -18.56
N ALA A 12 -25.12 -16.52 -19.87
CA ALA A 12 -24.53 -15.28 -20.37
C ALA A 12 -25.29 -14.05 -19.85
N LEU A 13 -26.62 -14.10 -19.81
CA LEU A 13 -27.45 -13.03 -19.27
C LEU A 13 -27.18 -12.81 -17.78
N ILE A 14 -27.13 -13.87 -16.98
CA ILE A 14 -26.83 -13.78 -15.54
C ILE A 14 -25.44 -13.19 -15.31
N CYS A 15 -24.43 -13.68 -16.05
CA CYS A 15 -23.07 -13.15 -15.97
C CYS A 15 -22.99 -11.68 -16.39
N ALA A 16 -23.72 -11.28 -17.43
CA ALA A 16 -23.76 -9.89 -17.89
C ALA A 16 -24.37 -8.96 -16.83
N VAL A 17 -25.48 -9.38 -16.19
CA VAL A 17 -26.10 -8.64 -15.10
C VAL A 17 -25.15 -8.53 -13.91
N ALA A 18 -24.50 -9.63 -13.51
CA ALA A 18 -23.53 -9.63 -12.41
C ALA A 18 -22.33 -8.72 -12.69
N ALA A 19 -21.78 -8.75 -13.91
CA ALA A 19 -20.66 -7.90 -14.31
C ALA A 19 -21.04 -6.41 -14.31
N LEU A 20 -22.24 -6.06 -14.78
CA LEU A 20 -22.74 -4.69 -14.75
C LEU A 20 -22.90 -4.16 -13.32
N LEU A 21 -23.48 -4.96 -12.43
CA LEU A 21 -23.62 -4.60 -11.02
C LEU A 21 -22.24 -4.41 -10.36
N LEU A 22 -21.31 -5.36 -10.58
CA LEU A 22 -19.96 -5.26 -10.03
C LEU A 22 -19.22 -4.02 -10.57
N SER A 23 -19.38 -3.71 -11.86
CA SER A 23 -18.76 -2.53 -12.47
C SER A 23 -19.29 -1.21 -11.89
N GLN A 24 -20.58 -1.12 -11.57
CA GLN A 24 -21.11 0.06 -10.89
C GLN A 24 -20.54 0.21 -9.48
N VAL A 25 -20.47 -0.89 -8.73
CA VAL A 25 -19.93 -0.88 -7.36
C VAL A 25 -18.46 -0.49 -7.38
N ASP A 26 -17.65 -1.06 -8.29
CA ASP A 26 -16.25 -0.66 -8.48
C ASP A 26 -16.13 0.84 -8.78
N ALA A 27 -16.90 1.35 -9.75
CA ALA A 27 -16.84 2.75 -10.13
C ALA A 27 -17.14 3.71 -8.97
N GLN A 28 -18.11 3.36 -8.11
CA GLN A 28 -18.47 4.18 -6.94
C GLN A 28 -17.48 4.03 -5.78
N THR A 29 -16.92 2.84 -5.59
CA THR A 29 -16.01 2.56 -4.46
C THR A 29 -14.55 2.92 -4.74
N ARG A 30 -14.18 3.07 -6.01
CA ARG A 30 -12.80 3.37 -6.44
C ARG A 30 -12.20 4.60 -5.78
N GLU A 31 -12.96 5.69 -5.73
CA GLU A 31 -12.48 6.95 -5.16
C GLU A 31 -12.34 6.89 -3.64
N PRO A 32 -13.35 6.43 -2.87
CA PRO A 32 -13.20 6.18 -1.44
C PRO A 32 -12.01 5.28 -1.10
N ILE A 33 -11.81 4.19 -1.84
CA ILE A 33 -10.68 3.27 -1.65
C ILE A 33 -9.35 3.99 -1.91
N ARG A 34 -9.25 4.77 -2.98
CA ARG A 34 -8.05 5.57 -3.29
C ARG A 34 -7.73 6.56 -2.17
N GLN A 35 -8.72 7.26 -1.66
CA GLN A 35 -8.56 8.22 -0.57
C GLN A 35 -8.14 7.53 0.73
N ALA A 36 -8.73 6.37 1.05
CA ALA A 36 -8.32 5.56 2.19
C ALA A 36 -6.86 5.11 2.08
N MET A 37 -6.46 4.58 0.92
CA MET A 37 -5.08 4.18 0.65
C MET A 37 -4.10 5.36 0.76
N LEU A 38 -4.48 6.54 0.25
CA LEU A 38 -3.66 7.74 0.33
C LEU A 38 -3.43 8.16 1.79
N ARG A 39 -4.51 8.18 2.59
CA ARG A 39 -4.45 8.53 4.02
C ARG A 39 -3.61 7.55 4.80
N GLU A 40 -3.80 6.25 4.59
CA GLU A 40 -3.03 5.20 5.25
C GLU A 40 -1.54 5.32 4.91
N ARG A 41 -1.21 5.53 3.63
CA ARG A 41 0.17 5.76 3.20
C ARG A 41 0.79 6.99 3.83
N MET A 42 0.08 8.12 3.87
CA MET A 42 0.58 9.34 4.51
C MET A 42 0.74 9.17 6.02
N ALA A 43 -0.17 8.46 6.67
CA ALA A 43 -0.03 8.09 8.09
C ALA A 43 1.18 7.18 8.32
N ALA A 44 1.50 6.28 7.39
CA ALA A 44 2.70 5.46 7.48
C ALA A 44 3.98 6.28 7.29
N VAL A 45 4.03 7.19 6.31
CA VAL A 45 5.16 8.10 6.10
C VAL A 45 5.38 8.98 7.33
N ALA A 46 4.32 9.58 7.87
CA ALA A 46 4.37 10.40 9.07
C ALA A 46 4.83 9.64 10.33
N ALA A 47 4.55 8.33 10.40
CA ALA A 47 4.95 7.51 11.53
C ALA A 47 6.43 7.12 11.51
N VAL A 48 7.08 7.10 10.34
CA VAL A 48 8.48 6.64 10.21
C VAL A 48 9.48 7.76 10.03
N MET A 49 9.04 8.97 9.68
CA MET A 49 9.91 10.11 9.41
C MET A 49 9.89 11.15 10.54
N PRO A 50 10.98 11.92 10.71
CA PRO A 50 10.96 13.13 11.53
C PRO A 50 9.92 14.15 11.02
N PRO A 51 9.47 15.12 11.86
CA PRO A 51 8.43 16.07 11.46
C PRO A 51 8.84 16.90 10.24
N PHE A 52 7.96 16.95 9.24
CA PHE A 52 8.10 17.64 7.96
C PHE A 52 6.90 18.58 7.71
N ASP A 53 7.10 19.57 6.84
CA ASP A 53 6.14 20.64 6.55
C ASP A 53 5.57 20.57 5.11
N ASN A 54 6.17 19.75 4.23
CA ASN A 54 5.71 19.55 2.86
C ASN A 54 4.66 18.43 2.75
N LEU A 55 4.11 18.23 1.54
CA LEU A 55 3.30 17.06 1.18
C LEU A 55 4.24 16.01 0.54
N PRO A 56 4.71 14.97 1.26
CA PRO A 56 5.72 14.06 0.74
C PRO A 56 5.29 13.27 -0.49
N ASP A 57 3.97 13.16 -0.72
CA ASP A 57 3.43 12.52 -1.92
C ASP A 57 3.59 13.36 -3.19
N ALA A 58 3.64 14.68 -3.07
CA ALA A 58 3.94 15.57 -4.19
C ALA A 58 5.42 15.47 -4.60
N ASP A 59 6.29 15.18 -3.64
CA ASP A 59 7.74 15.01 -3.83
C ASP A 59 8.17 13.55 -3.99
N ARG A 60 7.23 12.67 -4.39
CA ARG A 60 7.47 11.25 -4.62
C ARG A 60 8.45 11.06 -5.78
N VAL A 61 9.49 10.27 -5.54
CA VAL A 61 10.43 9.83 -6.57
C VAL A 61 10.24 8.33 -6.77
N ASP A 62 9.90 7.93 -7.98
CA ASP A 62 9.83 6.52 -8.35
C ASP A 62 11.14 6.14 -9.04
N LEU A 63 11.84 5.15 -8.48
CA LEU A 63 13.04 4.56 -9.06
C LEU A 63 12.71 3.14 -9.49
N SER A 64 13.06 2.80 -10.73
CA SER A 64 13.01 1.44 -11.23
C SER A 64 14.44 0.98 -11.48
N ASP A 65 14.92 0.02 -10.70
CA ASP A 65 16.24 -0.57 -10.85
C ASP A 65 16.16 -2.11 -10.98
N ALA A 66 17.31 -2.79 -11.05
CA ALA A 66 17.38 -4.25 -11.11
C ALA A 66 16.77 -4.95 -9.88
N ALA A 67 16.53 -4.22 -8.79
CA ALA A 67 15.92 -4.70 -7.56
C ALA A 67 14.42 -4.35 -7.45
N GLY A 68 13.83 -3.72 -8.47
CA GLY A 68 12.39 -3.48 -8.62
C GLY A 68 11.99 -2.01 -8.66
N GLU A 69 10.68 -1.76 -8.78
CA GLU A 69 10.11 -0.42 -8.65
C GLU A 69 9.99 -0.03 -7.17
N ARG A 70 10.57 1.11 -6.80
CA ARG A 70 10.54 1.67 -5.44
C ARG A 70 10.13 3.14 -5.48
N SER A 71 9.14 3.47 -4.67
CA SER A 71 8.74 4.85 -4.42
C SER A 71 9.39 5.39 -3.15
N TYR A 72 9.93 6.60 -3.25
CA TYR A 72 10.55 7.35 -2.16
C TYR A 72 9.74 8.62 -1.91
N TRP A 73 9.31 8.83 -0.67
CA TRP A 73 8.60 10.02 -0.21
C TRP A 73 9.58 10.91 0.56
N ARG A 74 9.84 12.11 0.05
CA ARG A 74 10.78 13.05 0.67
C ARG A 74 10.04 14.04 1.55
N GLY A 75 10.51 14.18 2.77
CA GLY A 75 10.00 15.17 3.73
C GLY A 75 10.99 16.32 3.84
N TYR A 76 10.47 17.54 3.85
CA TYR A 76 11.22 18.76 4.00
C TYR A 76 10.67 19.57 5.18
N ARG A 77 11.53 20.26 5.90
CA ARG A 77 11.17 21.27 6.90
C ARG A 77 11.70 22.61 6.42
N GLY A 78 10.80 23.49 5.99
CA GLY A 78 11.18 24.64 5.15
C GLY A 78 11.93 24.20 3.90
N GLU A 79 13.15 24.71 3.69
CA GLU A 79 14.02 24.33 2.56
C GLU A 79 14.97 23.16 2.87
N ALA A 80 15.02 22.69 4.12
CA ALA A 80 15.95 21.63 4.53
C ALA A 80 15.31 20.23 4.39
N PRO A 81 16.05 19.22 3.91
CA PRO A 81 15.56 17.84 3.91
C PRO A 81 15.41 17.35 5.36
N ALA A 82 14.21 16.90 5.72
CA ALA A 82 13.94 16.32 7.02
C ALA A 82 14.17 14.79 7.03
N GLY A 83 13.96 14.13 5.89
CA GLY A 83 14.17 12.70 5.74
C GLY A 83 13.53 12.12 4.48
N VAL A 84 13.58 10.80 4.37
CA VAL A 84 12.95 10.05 3.27
C VAL A 84 12.30 8.78 3.78
N ALA A 85 11.07 8.50 3.33
CA ALA A 85 10.40 7.23 3.56
C ALA A 85 10.37 6.41 2.26
N PHE A 86 10.51 5.09 2.37
CA PHE A 86 10.34 4.19 1.23
C PHE A 86 9.77 2.85 1.67
N LYS A 87 9.10 2.18 0.73
CA LYS A 87 8.61 0.83 0.93
C LYS A 87 9.73 -0.18 0.72
N ALA A 88 9.86 -1.12 1.63
CA ALA A 88 10.71 -2.28 1.50
C ALA A 88 9.87 -3.55 1.59
N LEU A 89 10.28 -4.57 0.84
CA LEU A 89 9.74 -5.91 0.95
C LEU A 89 10.84 -6.83 1.46
N THR A 90 10.51 -7.65 2.44
CA THR A 90 11.38 -8.75 2.87
C THR A 90 10.67 -10.08 2.67
N LYS A 91 11.42 -11.06 2.14
CA LYS A 91 10.98 -12.45 1.97
C LYS A 91 11.26 -13.31 3.20
N SER A 92 11.76 -12.70 4.28
CA SER A 92 12.15 -13.42 5.49
C SER A 92 11.00 -13.71 6.45
N GLY A 93 9.74 -13.48 6.04
CA GLY A 93 8.58 -13.93 6.82
C GLY A 93 8.38 -15.44 6.72
N TYR A 94 7.89 -16.04 7.81
CA TYR A 94 7.50 -17.44 7.87
C TYR A 94 6.28 -17.75 7.00
N SER A 95 5.34 -16.80 6.95
CA SER A 95 4.05 -16.98 6.27
C SER A 95 3.96 -16.23 4.93
N GLY A 96 5.09 -15.71 4.45
CA GLY A 96 5.19 -14.98 3.19
C GLY A 96 5.94 -13.66 3.31
N GLU A 97 5.72 -12.78 2.34
CA GLU A 97 6.41 -11.49 2.29
C GLU A 97 5.86 -10.52 3.36
N ILE A 98 6.76 -9.71 3.91
CA ILE A 98 6.43 -8.60 4.82
C ILE A 98 6.71 -7.29 4.08
N GLU A 99 5.66 -6.49 3.92
CA GLU A 99 5.76 -5.13 3.39
C GLU A 99 5.87 -4.15 4.54
N LEU A 100 6.90 -3.32 4.51
CA LEU A 100 7.21 -2.35 5.55
C LEU A 100 7.58 -1.00 4.94
N MET A 101 7.24 0.07 5.66
CA MET A 101 7.68 1.42 5.42
C MET A 101 8.90 1.70 6.31
N LEU A 102 10.00 2.13 5.72
CA LEU A 102 11.20 2.57 6.41
C LEU A 102 11.35 4.08 6.24
N GLY A 103 11.68 4.77 7.32
CA GLY A 103 12.06 6.18 7.30
C GLY A 103 13.54 6.34 7.61
N LEU A 104 14.21 7.22 6.87
CA LEU A 104 15.56 7.69 7.13
C LEU A 104 15.51 9.18 7.46
N ASP A 105 16.34 9.62 8.41
CA ASP A 105 16.59 11.04 8.67
C ASP A 105 17.53 11.66 7.61
N ALA A 106 17.82 12.96 7.76
CA ALA A 106 18.69 13.70 6.85
C ALA A 106 20.15 13.18 6.85
N GLU A 107 20.57 12.52 7.93
CA GLU A 107 21.88 11.90 8.11
C GLU A 107 21.92 10.45 7.60
N GLY A 108 20.80 9.93 7.09
CA GLY A 108 20.69 8.57 6.55
C GLY A 108 20.57 7.47 7.62
N LYS A 109 20.29 7.82 8.88
CA LYS A 109 19.98 6.85 9.93
C LYS A 109 18.50 6.50 9.89
N VAL A 110 18.18 5.27 10.30
CA VAL A 110 16.79 4.82 10.40
C VAL A 110 16.08 5.60 11.49
N SER A 111 15.12 6.44 11.10
CA SER A 111 14.29 7.23 12.00
C SER A 111 13.07 6.44 12.50
N GLY A 112 12.61 5.46 11.72
CA GLY A 112 11.47 4.64 12.10
C GLY A 112 11.17 3.52 11.11
N LEU A 113 10.39 2.55 11.57
CA LEU A 113 9.89 1.42 10.78
C LEU A 113 8.43 1.20 11.12
N ARG A 114 7.61 0.98 10.10
CA ARG A 114 6.20 0.62 10.26
C ARG A 114 5.84 -0.51 9.32
N ILE A 115 5.11 -1.49 9.83
CA ILE A 115 4.70 -2.64 9.04
C ILE A 115 3.36 -2.32 8.37
N LEU A 116 3.30 -2.53 7.07
CA LEU A 116 2.12 -2.22 6.24
C LEU A 116 1.29 -3.47 6.01
N ARG A 117 1.94 -4.59 5.71
CA ARG A 117 1.26 -5.85 5.41
C ARG A 117 2.13 -7.04 5.76
N HIS A 118 1.51 -8.06 6.35
CA HIS A 118 2.10 -9.37 6.55
C HIS A 118 1.02 -10.45 6.59
N ALA A 119 1.42 -11.70 6.43
CA ALA A 119 0.55 -12.87 6.57
C ALA A 119 0.83 -13.70 7.83
N GLU A 120 1.70 -13.22 8.73
CA GLU A 120 2.03 -13.93 9.97
C GLU A 120 0.85 -14.18 10.91
N THR A 121 0.94 -15.29 11.64
CA THR A 121 -0.08 -15.73 12.59
C THR A 121 -0.24 -14.73 13.75
N PRO A 122 -1.48 -14.27 14.05
CA PRO A 122 -1.77 -13.41 15.19
C PRO A 122 -1.28 -14.01 16.51
N GLY A 123 -0.67 -13.19 17.38
CA GLY A 123 -0.17 -13.61 18.69
C GLY A 123 1.15 -14.39 18.70
N LEU A 124 1.67 -14.78 17.53
CA LEU A 124 3.00 -15.38 17.36
C LEU A 124 3.92 -14.44 16.60
N GLY A 125 3.87 -14.49 15.26
CA GLY A 125 4.71 -13.69 14.38
C GLY A 125 4.24 -12.24 14.28
N ALA A 126 2.93 -11.97 14.40
CA ALA A 126 2.38 -10.62 14.24
C ALA A 126 2.80 -9.60 15.33
N LYS A 127 3.47 -10.03 16.41
CA LYS A 127 3.83 -9.15 17.55
C LYS A 127 4.70 -7.97 17.16
N TYR A 128 5.45 -8.06 16.07
CA TYR A 128 6.26 -6.94 15.58
C TYR A 128 5.42 -5.74 15.09
N ALA A 129 4.11 -5.94 14.88
CA ALA A 129 3.19 -4.91 14.41
C ALA A 129 2.51 -4.18 15.58
N ASP A 130 2.67 -4.70 16.80
CA ASP A 130 2.19 -4.06 18.00
C ASP A 130 3.07 -2.84 18.32
N PRO A 131 2.48 -1.74 18.81
CA PRO A 131 3.27 -0.59 19.28
C PRO A 131 4.22 -1.04 20.41
N ALA A 132 5.45 -0.53 20.38
CA ALA A 132 6.40 -0.78 21.46
C ALA A 132 5.79 -0.32 22.80
N PRO A 133 5.96 -1.10 23.88
CA PRO A 133 5.45 -0.75 25.20
C PRO A 133 6.09 0.52 25.77
#